data_AF-A0A5R8ZTQ1-F1
#
_entry.id   AF-A0A5R8ZTQ1-F1
#
_cell.length_a   1.000
_cell.length_b   1.000
_cell.length_c   1.000
_cell.angle_alpha   90.00
_cell.angle_beta   90.00
_cell.angle_gamma   90.00
#
_symmetry.space_group_name_H-M   'P 1'
#
loop_
_entity.id
_entity.type
_entity.pdbx_description
1 polymer ?
#
loop_
_entity_poly.entity_id
_entity_poly.type
_entity_poly.pdbx_seq_one_letter_code
_entity_poly.pdbx_strand_id
1 'polypeptide(L)' 'VFVNEDCEVKILMTLTSPNCPVAESLPQEVNEKVKSLDQVKDSEIEMTFNPPWSKDLMSEEAQLELGFM' A
#
# COMPACT_ATOMS: atom_id res chain seq x y z
N VAL A 1 1.57 -2.38 -8.52
CA VAL A 1 2.43 -1.18 -8.67
C VAL A 1 2.77 -1.04 -10.13
N PHE A 2 2.67 0.16 -10.67
CA PHE A 2 3.05 0.49 -12.05
C PHE A 2 4.15 1.54 -12.01
N VAL A 3 5.16 1.38 -12.86
CA VAL A 3 6.28 2.33 -13.01
C VAL A 3 6.42 2.63 -14.49
N ASN A 4 6.43 3.91 -14.87
CA ASN A 4 6.60 4.32 -16.26
C ASN A 4 8.07 4.62 -16.61
N GLU A 5 8.35 4.93 -17.88
CA GLU A 5 9.69 5.25 -18.38
C GLU A 5 10.28 6.55 -17.79
N ASP A 6 9.43 7.42 -17.23
CA ASP A 6 9.81 8.66 -16.55
C ASP A 6 10.07 8.49 -15.04
N CYS A 7 10.10 7.24 -14.56
CA CYS A 7 10.24 6.88 -13.15
C CYS A 7 9.14 7.47 -12.24
N GLU A 8 7.92 7.59 -12.75
CA GLU A 8 6.73 7.93 -11.98
C GLU A 8 6.04 6.63 -11.54
N VAL A 9 5.69 6.57 -10.26
CA VAL A 9 5.16 5.36 -9.61
C VAL A 9 3.69 5.52 -9.30
N LYS A 10 2.87 4.58 -9.77
CA LYS A 10 1.45 4.49 -9.37
C LYS A 10 1.23 3.25 -8.50
N ILE A 11 0.68 3.48 -7.30
CA ILE A 11 0.39 2.43 -6.33
C ILE A 11 -1.11 2.36 -6.12
N LEU A 12 -1.69 1.22 -6.50
CA LEU A 12 -3.05 0.87 -6.14
C LEU A 12 -3.01 0.04 -4.85
N MET A 13 -3.65 0.51 -3.78
CA MET A 13 -3.65 -0.18 -2.48
C MET A 13 -5.03 -0.16 -1.80
N THR A 14 -5.20 -1.02 -0.80
CA THR A 14 -6.40 -1.13 0.05
C THR A 14 -6.00 -1.06 1.51
N LEU A 15 -6.98 -0.86 2.40
CA LEU A 15 -6.83 -1.02 3.84
C LEU A 15 -7.44 -2.34 4.30
N THR A 16 -7.06 -2.76 5.51
CA THR A 16 -7.68 -3.89 6.21
C THR A 16 -9.15 -3.64 6.54
N SER A 17 -9.54 -2.38 6.70
CA SER A 17 -10.93 -1.96 6.88
C SER A 17 -11.17 -0.54 6.29
N PRO A 18 -12.35 -0.27 5.71
CA PRO A 18 -12.64 1.00 5.03
C PRO A 18 -12.78 2.20 5.98
N ASN A 19 -13.16 1.97 7.24
CA ASN A 19 -13.36 3.02 8.24
C ASN A 19 -12.16 3.15 9.20
N CYS A 20 -10.97 2.75 8.77
CA CYS A 20 -9.78 2.81 9.59
C CYS A 20 -9.31 4.28 9.76
N PRO A 21 -9.07 4.79 10.98
CA PRO A 21 -8.53 6.16 11.18
C PRO A 21 -7.21 6.40 10.45
N VAL A 22 -6.45 5.34 10.21
CA VAL A 22 -5.16 5.34 9.52
C VAL A 22 -5.32 5.60 8.00
N ALA A 23 -6.54 5.55 7.46
CA ALA A 23 -6.81 5.86 6.06
C ALA A 23 -6.35 7.26 5.64
N GLU A 24 -6.25 8.19 6.60
CA GLU A 24 -5.81 9.56 6.35
C GLU A 24 -4.29 9.70 6.30
N SER A 25 -3.54 8.91 7.09
CA SER A 25 -2.07 9.05 7.20
C SER A 25 -1.31 8.05 6.34
N LEU A 26 -1.78 6.80 6.24
CA LEU A 26 -1.02 5.73 5.59
C LEU A 26 -0.77 5.97 4.10
N PRO A 27 -1.75 6.43 3.29
CA PRO A 27 -1.47 6.76 1.89
C PRO A 27 -0.40 7.85 1.76
N GLN A 28 -0.41 8.85 2.65
CA GLN A 28 0.60 9.89 2.67
C GLN A 28 1.97 9.35 3.04
N GLU A 29 2.06 8.55 4.11
CA GLU A 29 3.32 7.92 4.54
C GLU A 29 3.92 7.03 3.44
N VAL A 30 3.08 6.27 2.73
CA VAL A 30 3.53 5.45 1.58
C VAL A 30 4.04 6.35 0.45
N ASN A 31 3.33 7.42 0.12
CA ASN A 31 3.76 8.36 -0.92
C ASN A 31 5.12 9.00 -0.58
N GLU A 32 5.25 9.53 0.64
CA GLU A 32 6.49 10.15 1.12
C GLU A 32 7.65 9.15 1.12
N LYS A 33 7.40 7.90 1.53
CA LYS A 33 8.43 6.86 1.54
C LYS A 33 8.87 6.47 0.14
N VAL A 34 7.94 6.38 -0.81
CA VAL A 34 8.26 6.05 -2.20
C VAL A 34 8.99 7.21 -2.88
N LYS A 35 8.57 8.45 -2.62
CA LYS A 35 9.25 9.67 -3.09
C LYS A 35 10.64 9.87 -2.48
N SER A 36 10.94 9.25 -1.34
CA SER A 36 12.28 9.31 -0.74
C SER A 36 13.33 8.48 -1.49
N LEU A 37 12.92 7.69 -2.49
CA LEU A 37 13.84 6.92 -3.33
C LEU A 37 14.42 7.81 -4.43
N ASP A 38 15.75 7.90 -4.52
CA ASP A 38 16.46 8.78 -5.47
C ASP A 38 16.04 8.60 -6.95
N GLN A 39 15.59 7.41 -7.31
CA GLN A 39 15.18 7.07 -8.68
C GLN A 39 13.73 7.49 -8.99
N VAL A 40 12.91 7.77 -7.99
CA VAL A 40 11.49 8.07 -8.16
C VAL A 40 11.32 9.57 -8.39
N LYS A 41 10.73 9.92 -9.53
CA LYS A 41 10.44 11.31 -9.90
C LYS A 41 9.17 11.81 -9.22
N ASP A 42 8.12 10.99 -9.23
CA ASP A 42 6.86 11.27 -8.56
C ASP A 42 6.16 9.96 -8.15
N SER A 43 5.23 10.05 -7.21
CA SER A 43 4.38 8.92 -6.84
C SER A 43 2.95 9.32 -6.53
N GLU A 44 2.02 8.52 -7.06
CA GLU A 44 0.57 8.64 -6.87
C GLU A 44 0.04 7.39 -6.16
N ILE A 45 -0.76 7.60 -5.11
CA ILE A 45 -1.43 6.54 -4.36
C ILE A 45 -2.92 6.57 -4.69
N GLU A 46 -3.43 5.46 -5.23
CA GLU A 46 -4.84 5.25 -5.50
C GLU A 46 -5.40 4.21 -4.52
N MET A 47 -6.48 4.59 -3.84
CA MET A 47 -7.17 3.70 -2.91
C MET A 47 -8.27 2.92 -3.63
N THR A 48 -8.25 1.60 -3.48
CA THR A 48 -9.36 0.71 -3.86
C THR A 48 -9.79 -0.12 -2.66
N PHE A 49 -11.06 -0.48 -2.62
CA PHE A 49 -11.62 -1.47 -1.69
C PHE A 49 -12.20 -2.68 -2.43
N ASN A 50 -11.92 -2.79 -3.73
CA ASN A 50 -12.37 -3.86 -4.60
C ASN A 50 -11.16 -4.50 -5.31
N PRO A 51 -10.89 -5.79 -5.08
CA PRO A 51 -11.55 -6.66 -4.09
C PRO A 51 -11.29 -6.21 -2.63
N PRO A 52 -12.17 -6.55 -1.68
CA PRO A 52 -11.95 -6.24 -0.28
C PRO A 52 -10.73 -7.01 0.25
N TRP A 53 -10.01 -6.39 1.18
CA TRP A 53 -8.91 -7.06 1.86
C TRP A 53 -9.43 -8.23 2.71
N SER A 54 -8.66 -9.31 2.77
CA SER A 54 -8.88 -10.43 3.70
C SER A 54 -7.55 -10.89 4.28
N LYS A 55 -7.60 -11.57 5.43
CA LYS A 55 -6.42 -12.14 6.09
C LYS A 55 -5.65 -13.13 5.21
N ASP A 56 -6.32 -13.74 4.22
CA ASP A 56 -5.71 -14.66 3.26
C ASP A 56 -4.70 -13.96 2.33
N LEU A 57 -4.71 -12.62 2.30
CA LEU A 57 -3.73 -11.79 1.59
C LEU A 57 -2.46 -11.50 2.43
N MET A 58 -2.40 -11.90 3.70
CA MET A 58 -1.19 -11.78 4.51
C MET A 58 -0.15 -12.82 4.08
N SER A 59 1.13 -12.46 4.13
CA SER A 59 2.21 -13.43 3.93
C SER A 59 2.21 -14.49 5.03
N GLU A 60 2.83 -15.64 4.78
CA GLU A 60 2.93 -16.73 5.76
C GLU A 60 3.60 -16.26 7.05
N GLU A 61 4.65 -15.43 6.94
CA GLU A 61 5.35 -14.88 8.09
C GLU A 61 4.43 -13.97 8.92
N ALA A 62 3.63 -13.13 8.26
CA ALA A 62 2.68 -12.26 8.95
C ALA A 62 1.54 -13.06 9.62
N GLN A 63 1.08 -14.16 9.01
CA GLN A 63 0.08 -15.04 9.62
C GLN A 63 0.65 -15.76 10.84
N LEU A 64 1.89 -16.24 10.78
CA LEU A 64 2.57 -16.91 11.90
C LEU A 64 2.77 -15.97 13.10
N GLU A 65 3.34 -14.77 12.87
CA GLU A 65 3.62 -13.78 13.93
C GLU A 65 2.35 -13.32 14.65
N LEU A 66 1.23 -13.28 13.94
CA LEU A 66 -0.07 -12.85 14.49
C LEU A 66 -0.94 -14.01 14.99
N GLY A 67 -0.45 -15.26 14.92
CA GLY A 67 -1.16 -16.44 15.43
C GLY A 67 -2.38 -16.86 14.59
N PHE A 68 -2.35 -16.61 13.29
CA PHE A 68 -3.37 -17.04 12.33
C PHE A 68 -3.08 -18.40 11.67
N MET A 69 -1.91 -18.98 11.93
CA MET A 69 -1.50 -20.33 11.51
C MET A 69 -1.60 -21.35 12.65
#